data_AF-A0A821Q2I8-F1
#
_entry.id   AF-A0A821Q2I8-F1
#
_cell.length_a   1.000
_cell.length_b   1.000
_cell.length_c   1.000
_cell.angle_alpha   90.00
_cell.angle_beta   90.00
_cell.angle_gamma   90.00
#
_symmetry.space_group_name_H-M   'P 1'
#
loop_
_entity.id
_entity.type
_entity.pdbx_description
1 polymer ?
#
loop_
_entity_poly.entity_id
_entity_poly.type
_entity_poly.pdbx_seq_one_letter_code
_entity_poly.pdbx_strand_id
1 'polypeptide(L)'
;LYILQARPITTLFPIPKPAHGQSGLRCMISFGTAQGFLEPMTPLGQSVIRTVLSNILRKIGINRNCSFQDNKSSDPLRHHLFKSAANRLWIDITGVLTPPASKFFGLSMIDTGIGKIISYLMRSKTFPSRSILSSLKTCVFMFLFFIPLILKAIRNFLFPRYGKQLFMNQMEKYHQFIDEGFQDEKNQSFIGYVDHFQNILLVLPSTIVKYAVPSLIPSILSLRILQKIAKDPMDALALTRAVESNPTTEMNLMLWKVTVLIRDDQTTLSLFENETIFSLADMYKQKSFKLDIQLEMEEFFRTYGCRGIGEVDMGRKRWSDEPQLIMDQFKNYLKIRNPDKAITTIHDRSKQSAYEAFSKIESELRWPLIQRPLINLLFSRLKILFSLRECPKFSGLIQTFAKCRQALLNKAQEAVNENLISNADDIFFLHIDELKLLALDTDNKQYEKVNYWKHLISQRRIAYNKQMSCKRVPLVLLSDGTTYYDATTIPDENNNQTELMEGEYAGSPVSPGLYEGKVRIVDDPLNSELQPGEILVCTATDPAWTSLFPIVGALVLEMGGMLQHGAIVSREYGLPAVVGVADAKKLFHNGQLIQVNGSTGRIKVLSD
;
A
#
# COMPACT_ATOMS: atom_id res chain seq x y z
N LEU A 1 -42.53 32.66 17.75
CA LEU A 1 -41.22 32.60 17.07
C LEU A 1 -40.57 31.28 17.47
N TYR A 2 -40.49 30.27 16.60
CA TYR A 2 -39.79 29.03 16.90
C TYR A 2 -38.31 29.23 16.54
N ILE A 3 -37.43 29.25 17.54
CA ILE A 3 -35.98 29.26 17.33
C ILE A 3 -35.55 27.80 17.21
N LEU A 4 -35.36 27.33 15.97
CA LEU A 4 -34.71 26.06 15.71
C LEU A 4 -33.20 26.24 15.94
N GLN A 5 -32.67 25.58 16.96
CA GLN A 5 -31.22 25.49 17.17
C GLN A 5 -30.62 24.70 15.99
N ALA A 6 -30.03 25.39 15.03
CA ALA A 6 -29.16 24.77 14.03
C ALA A 6 -27.93 24.22 14.76
N ARG A 7 -27.93 22.92 15.06
CA ARG A 7 -26.65 22.24 15.36
C ARG A 7 -25.75 22.45 14.14
N PRO A 8 -24.43 22.67 14.32
CA PRO A 8 -23.52 22.69 13.19
C PRO A 8 -23.78 21.40 12.40
N ILE A 9 -24.25 21.52 11.16
CA ILE A 9 -24.26 20.39 10.24
C ILE A 9 -22.80 19.99 10.17
N THR A 10 -22.48 18.86 10.80
CA THR A 10 -21.20 18.17 10.75
C THR A 10 -20.60 18.39 9.37
N THR A 11 -19.43 19.03 9.29
CA THR A 11 -18.74 19.31 8.04
C THR A 11 -18.80 18.08 7.14
N LEU A 12 -19.69 18.11 6.16
CA LEU A 12 -19.88 17.02 5.22
C LEU A 12 -18.57 16.86 4.47
N PHE A 13 -17.96 15.68 4.57
CA PHE A 13 -16.81 15.37 3.75
C PHE A 13 -17.24 15.53 2.27
N PRO A 14 -16.42 16.19 1.41
CA PRO A 14 -16.84 16.46 0.04
C PRO A 14 -17.26 15.18 -0.70
N ILE A 15 -18.45 15.18 -1.27
CA ILE A 15 -19.00 14.02 -1.97
C ILE A 15 -18.44 13.98 -3.40
N PRO A 16 -17.86 12.86 -3.87
CA PRO A 16 -17.37 12.73 -5.24
C PRO A 16 -18.48 12.94 -6.28
N LYS A 17 -18.27 13.81 -7.25
CA LYS A 17 -19.18 13.95 -8.41
C LYS A 17 -18.87 12.84 -9.44
N PRO A 18 -19.86 12.22 -10.13
CA PRO A 18 -21.30 12.47 -10.09
C PRO A 18 -22.06 11.51 -9.14
N ALA A 19 -21.64 11.36 -7.87
CA ALA A 19 -22.46 10.61 -6.91
C ALA A 19 -23.77 11.35 -6.56
N HIS A 20 -23.79 12.67 -6.70
CA HIS A 20 -25.01 13.48 -6.66
C HIS A 20 -25.77 13.39 -7.98
N GLY A 21 -27.02 12.90 -7.95
CA GLY A 21 -27.95 12.90 -9.10
C GLY A 21 -28.13 11.56 -9.81
N GLN A 22 -27.38 10.51 -9.45
CA GLN A 22 -27.66 9.14 -9.93
C GLN A 22 -28.74 8.48 -9.06
N SER A 23 -29.65 7.70 -9.66
CA SER A 23 -30.72 7.02 -8.93
C SER A 23 -30.17 5.89 -8.03
N GLY A 24 -30.48 5.96 -6.74
CA GLY A 24 -30.14 4.96 -5.74
C GLY A 24 -28.85 5.25 -4.95
N LEU A 25 -28.79 4.73 -3.72
CA LEU A 25 -27.67 4.90 -2.81
C LEU A 25 -26.38 4.25 -3.37
N ARG A 26 -25.25 4.96 -3.30
CA ARG A 26 -23.93 4.42 -3.66
C ARG A 26 -23.07 4.25 -2.42
N CYS A 27 -22.27 3.20 -2.39
CA CYS A 27 -21.24 2.95 -1.37
C CYS A 27 -19.86 3.12 -1.99
N MET A 28 -19.06 4.02 -1.42
CA MET A 28 -17.71 4.32 -1.87
C MET A 28 -16.72 4.05 -0.74
N ILE A 29 -15.61 3.39 -1.05
CA ILE A 29 -14.50 3.18 -0.12
C ILE A 29 -13.32 4.07 -0.51
N SER A 30 -12.58 4.56 0.47
CA SER A 30 -11.36 5.33 0.20
C SER A 30 -10.26 4.40 -0.32
N PHE A 31 -9.62 4.79 -1.44
CA PHE A 31 -8.50 4.04 -2.02
C PHE A 31 -7.25 4.15 -1.14
N GLY A 32 -6.98 5.33 -0.61
CA GLY A 32 -5.80 5.58 0.23
C GLY A 32 -5.85 4.76 1.52
N THR A 33 -7.01 4.70 2.19
CA THR A 33 -7.17 3.91 3.42
C THR A 33 -6.94 2.42 3.16
N ALA A 34 -7.45 1.90 2.04
CA ALA A 34 -7.17 0.53 1.60
C ALA A 34 -5.68 0.27 1.30
N GLN A 35 -4.90 1.32 1.07
CA GLN A 35 -3.45 1.27 0.84
C GLN A 35 -2.62 1.72 2.07
N GLY A 36 -3.26 2.06 3.19
CA GLY A 36 -2.59 2.49 4.41
C GLY A 36 -2.09 3.94 4.42
N PHE A 37 -2.69 4.85 3.65
CA PHE A 37 -2.37 6.29 3.73
C PHE A 37 -3.62 7.18 3.67
N LEU A 38 -3.63 8.27 4.44
CA LEU A 38 -4.79 9.18 4.56
C LEU A 38 -4.61 10.51 3.83
N GLU A 39 -3.40 10.78 3.36
CA GLU A 39 -3.05 12.05 2.76
C GLU A 39 -3.71 12.23 1.38
N PRO A 40 -3.95 13.48 0.95
CA PRO A 40 -4.34 13.73 -0.43
C PRO A 40 -3.27 13.24 -1.41
N MET A 41 -3.71 12.92 -2.62
CA MET A 41 -2.86 12.55 -3.74
C MET A 41 -2.73 13.71 -4.73
N THR A 42 -1.57 13.83 -5.35
CA THR A 42 -1.36 14.79 -6.44
C THR A 42 -2.30 14.52 -7.62
N PRO A 43 -2.75 15.55 -8.36
CA PRO A 43 -3.55 15.41 -9.57
C PRO A 43 -3.00 14.41 -10.59
N LEU A 44 -1.68 14.38 -10.79
CA LEU A 44 -1.04 13.41 -11.68
C LEU A 44 -1.15 12.00 -11.10
N GLY A 45 -0.79 11.81 -9.82
CA GLY A 45 -0.87 10.52 -9.14
C GLY A 45 -2.28 9.92 -9.20
N GLN A 46 -3.32 10.73 -9.00
CA GLN A 46 -4.71 10.29 -9.14
C GLN A 46 -5.03 9.81 -10.56
N SER A 47 -4.61 10.56 -11.58
CA SER A 47 -4.84 10.21 -12.98
C SER A 47 -4.08 8.94 -13.39
N VAL A 48 -2.86 8.75 -12.91
CA VAL A 48 -2.05 7.56 -13.16
C VAL A 48 -2.71 6.31 -12.58
N ILE A 49 -3.06 6.33 -11.30
CA ILE A 49 -3.72 5.19 -10.65
C ILE A 49 -5.04 4.87 -11.33
N ARG A 50 -5.87 5.88 -11.61
CA ARG A 50 -7.12 5.69 -12.33
C ARG A 50 -6.91 5.05 -13.70
N THR A 51 -5.90 5.50 -14.44
CA THR A 51 -5.55 4.94 -15.76
C THR A 51 -5.19 3.48 -15.67
N VAL A 52 -4.26 3.14 -14.77
CA VAL A 52 -3.79 1.76 -14.58
C VAL A 52 -4.94 0.84 -14.16
N LEU A 53 -5.72 1.23 -13.14
CA LEU A 53 -6.81 0.40 -12.64
C LEU A 53 -7.96 0.26 -13.65
N SER A 54 -8.31 1.35 -14.35
CA SER A 54 -9.36 1.30 -15.39
C SER A 54 -8.96 0.39 -16.55
N ASN A 55 -7.68 0.39 -16.93
CA ASN A 55 -7.16 -0.54 -17.94
C ASN A 55 -7.22 -2.01 -17.51
N ILE A 56 -6.94 -2.30 -16.23
CA ILE A 56 -7.09 -3.66 -15.68
C ILE A 56 -8.55 -4.11 -15.81
N LEU A 57 -9.49 -3.26 -15.39
CA LEU A 57 -10.93 -3.57 -15.46
C LEU A 57 -11.42 -3.76 -16.89
N ARG A 58 -11.02 -2.87 -17.82
CA ARG A 58 -11.36 -2.96 -19.24
C ARG A 58 -10.88 -4.28 -19.84
N LYS A 59 -9.67 -4.72 -19.49
CA LYS A 59 -9.11 -6.00 -19.96
C LYS A 59 -9.89 -7.21 -19.43
N ILE A 60 -10.41 -7.14 -18.20
CA ILE A 60 -11.26 -8.18 -17.60
C ILE A 60 -12.71 -8.09 -18.14
N GLY A 61 -13.05 -7.04 -18.90
CA GLY A 61 -14.36 -6.87 -19.53
C GLY A 61 -15.35 -6.06 -18.72
N ILE A 62 -14.91 -5.50 -17.58
CA ILE A 62 -15.70 -4.61 -16.75
C ILE A 62 -15.60 -3.19 -17.34
N ASN A 63 -16.75 -2.56 -17.56
CA ASN A 63 -16.86 -1.14 -17.90
C ASN A 63 -16.10 -0.71 -19.17
N ARG A 64 -16.24 -1.50 -20.23
CA ARG A 64 -15.51 -1.39 -21.51
C ARG A 64 -15.55 -0.02 -22.21
N ASN A 65 -16.57 0.78 -21.91
CA ASN A 65 -16.85 2.05 -22.59
C ASN A 65 -16.43 3.28 -21.77
N CYS A 66 -15.88 3.12 -20.55
CA CYS A 66 -15.40 4.26 -19.77
C CYS A 66 -14.07 4.76 -20.34
N SER A 67 -13.98 6.09 -20.55
CA SER A 67 -12.77 6.74 -21.02
C SER A 67 -11.78 6.93 -19.86
N PHE A 68 -10.51 7.14 -20.19
CA PHE A 68 -9.41 7.37 -19.26
C PHE A 68 -9.58 8.60 -18.33
N GLN A 69 -10.45 9.55 -18.72
CA GLN A 69 -10.35 10.96 -18.32
C GLN A 69 -11.65 11.54 -17.74
N ASP A 70 -12.63 10.70 -17.41
CA ASP A 70 -14.01 11.15 -17.16
C ASP A 70 -14.25 11.81 -15.77
N ASN A 71 -13.44 12.79 -15.36
CA ASN A 71 -13.89 13.79 -14.37
C ASN A 71 -14.80 14.85 -15.01
N LYS A 72 -14.79 14.98 -16.35
CA LYS A 72 -15.53 16.00 -17.11
C LYS A 72 -16.75 15.46 -17.86
N SER A 73 -16.99 14.15 -17.87
CA SER A 73 -18.16 13.57 -18.53
C SER A 73 -19.41 13.85 -17.69
N SER A 74 -20.35 14.61 -18.26
CA SER A 74 -21.68 14.85 -17.70
C SER A 74 -22.66 13.70 -17.94
N ASP A 75 -22.22 12.58 -18.55
CA ASP A 75 -23.05 11.42 -18.87
C ASP A 75 -23.50 10.66 -17.59
N PRO A 76 -24.80 10.72 -17.21
CA PRO A 76 -25.31 10.09 -16.00
C PRO A 76 -25.35 8.55 -16.09
N LEU A 77 -25.24 7.99 -17.30
CA LEU A 77 -25.38 6.55 -17.57
C LEU A 77 -24.04 5.80 -17.47
N ARG A 78 -22.91 6.49 -17.35
CA ARG A 78 -21.58 5.88 -17.19
C ARG A 78 -21.28 5.65 -15.71
N HIS A 79 -21.12 4.38 -15.33
CA HIS A 79 -20.71 4.02 -13.98
C HIS A 79 -19.23 4.33 -13.75
N HIS A 80 -18.91 5.46 -13.13
CA HIS A 80 -17.53 5.78 -12.74
C HIS A 80 -17.15 4.99 -11.48
N LEU A 81 -16.39 3.90 -11.65
CA LEU A 81 -15.89 3.11 -10.51
C LEU A 81 -14.92 3.93 -9.65
N PHE A 82 -14.04 4.72 -10.28
CA PHE A 82 -13.09 5.58 -9.59
C PHE A 82 -13.57 7.02 -9.64
N LYS A 83 -13.76 7.63 -8.47
CA LYS A 83 -14.17 9.03 -8.31
C LYS A 83 -13.13 9.78 -7.50
N SER A 84 -13.13 11.11 -7.59
CA SER A 84 -12.24 11.97 -6.79
C SER A 84 -13.05 12.95 -5.95
N ALA A 85 -12.65 13.12 -4.69
CA ALA A 85 -13.13 14.19 -3.81
C ALA A 85 -12.06 14.51 -2.78
N ALA A 86 -11.94 15.80 -2.42
CA ALA A 86 -10.95 16.28 -1.44
C ALA A 86 -9.52 15.80 -1.77
N ASN A 87 -9.17 15.78 -3.06
CA ASN A 87 -7.90 15.26 -3.60
C ASN A 87 -7.59 13.80 -3.23
N ARG A 88 -8.62 12.96 -3.05
CA ARG A 88 -8.49 11.53 -2.74
C ARG A 88 -9.31 10.71 -3.71
N LEU A 89 -8.82 9.51 -4.01
CA LEU A 89 -9.51 8.54 -4.84
C LEU A 89 -10.50 7.73 -4.02
N TRP A 90 -11.70 7.56 -4.59
CA TRP A 90 -12.80 6.79 -4.03
C TRP A 90 -13.20 5.69 -5.02
N ILE A 91 -13.42 4.48 -4.52
CA ILE A 91 -13.86 3.33 -5.31
C ILE A 91 -15.35 3.09 -5.01
N ASP A 92 -16.20 3.23 -6.01
CA ASP A 92 -17.62 2.88 -5.95
C ASP A 92 -17.77 1.35 -5.98
N ILE A 93 -18.07 0.76 -4.83
CA ILE A 93 -18.21 -0.71 -4.70
C ILE A 93 -19.67 -1.16 -4.80
N THR A 94 -20.61 -0.27 -5.08
CA THR A 94 -22.06 -0.55 -5.09
C THR A 94 -22.41 -1.78 -5.93
N GLY A 95 -21.82 -1.91 -7.12
CA GLY A 95 -22.10 -3.04 -8.03
C GLY A 95 -21.53 -4.40 -7.58
N VAL A 96 -20.62 -4.42 -6.61
CA VAL A 96 -20.06 -5.63 -6.00
C VAL A 96 -20.82 -6.02 -4.73
N LEU A 97 -21.46 -5.06 -4.05
CA LEU A 97 -22.28 -5.31 -2.86
C LEU A 97 -23.60 -6.04 -3.18
N THR A 98 -24.03 -6.01 -4.44
CA THR A 98 -25.24 -6.72 -4.90
C THR A 98 -24.94 -8.16 -5.33
N PRO A 99 -25.78 -9.15 -4.98
CA PRO A 99 -25.68 -10.51 -5.49
C PRO A 99 -25.65 -10.56 -7.03
N PRO A 100 -24.94 -11.54 -7.65
CA PRO A 100 -24.20 -12.63 -7.02
C PRO A 100 -22.77 -12.26 -6.59
N ALA A 101 -22.27 -11.07 -6.98
CA ALA A 101 -20.88 -10.64 -6.77
C ALA A 101 -20.47 -10.61 -5.29
N SER A 102 -21.40 -10.19 -4.43
CA SER A 102 -21.18 -10.04 -2.99
C SER A 102 -20.83 -11.33 -2.26
N LYS A 103 -21.20 -12.50 -2.81
CA LYS A 103 -20.83 -13.82 -2.25
C LYS A 103 -19.35 -14.19 -2.49
N PHE A 104 -18.72 -13.61 -3.51
CA PHE A 104 -17.36 -13.94 -3.91
C PHE A 104 -16.32 -12.91 -3.41
N PHE A 105 -16.74 -11.69 -3.10
CA PHE A 105 -15.85 -10.62 -2.68
C PHE A 105 -15.68 -10.62 -1.15
N GLY A 106 -14.62 -11.27 -0.67
CA GLY A 106 -14.24 -11.25 0.75
C GLY A 106 -13.62 -9.91 1.14
N LEU A 107 -14.44 -8.92 1.48
CA LEU A 107 -14.04 -7.53 1.76
C LEU A 107 -13.24 -7.38 3.08
N SER A 108 -13.35 -8.35 3.99
CA SER A 108 -12.58 -8.41 5.24
C SER A 108 -11.07 -8.57 5.05
N MET A 109 -10.61 -8.89 3.83
CA MET A 109 -9.18 -9.02 3.52
C MET A 109 -8.49 -7.69 3.20
N ILE A 110 -9.24 -6.61 2.92
CA ILE A 110 -8.66 -5.32 2.53
C ILE A 110 -8.27 -4.50 3.76
N ASP A 111 -9.24 -4.28 4.65
CA ASP A 111 -9.11 -3.61 5.94
C ASP A 111 -10.22 -4.11 6.86
N THR A 112 -9.91 -4.29 8.14
CA THR A 112 -10.84 -4.87 9.10
C THR A 112 -12.01 -3.94 9.42
N GLY A 113 -11.74 -2.63 9.51
CA GLY A 113 -12.75 -1.60 9.72
C GLY A 113 -13.70 -1.48 8.53
N ILE A 114 -13.15 -1.36 7.32
CA ILE A 114 -13.95 -1.32 6.07
C ILE A 114 -14.82 -2.58 5.94
N GLY A 115 -14.27 -3.76 6.23
CA GLY A 115 -15.00 -5.03 6.17
C GLY A 115 -16.23 -5.08 7.10
N LYS A 116 -16.09 -4.59 8.34
CA LYS A 116 -17.19 -4.48 9.31
C LYS A 116 -18.26 -3.49 8.83
N ILE A 117 -17.85 -2.29 8.39
CA ILE A 117 -18.75 -1.25 7.85
C ILE A 117 -19.57 -1.79 6.68
N ILE A 118 -18.91 -2.44 5.72
CA ILE A 118 -19.59 -2.99 4.55
C ILE A 118 -20.57 -4.09 4.94
N SER A 119 -20.16 -5.00 5.84
CA SER A 119 -21.03 -6.10 6.28
C SER A 119 -22.30 -5.59 6.94
N TYR A 120 -22.19 -4.53 7.74
CA TYR A 120 -23.33 -3.82 8.30
C TYR A 120 -24.19 -3.17 7.19
N LEU A 121 -23.58 -2.41 6.28
CA LEU A 121 -24.30 -1.73 5.20
C LEU A 121 -25.06 -2.68 4.27
N MET A 122 -24.51 -3.86 4.00
CA MET A 122 -25.17 -4.90 3.20
C MET A 122 -26.43 -5.46 3.85
N ARG A 123 -26.55 -5.39 5.19
CA ARG A 123 -27.72 -5.82 5.95
C ARG A 123 -28.71 -4.68 6.17
N SER A 124 -28.20 -3.48 6.46
CA SER A 124 -29.00 -2.33 6.90
C SER A 124 -29.56 -1.46 5.78
N LYS A 125 -28.92 -1.46 4.59
CA LYS A 125 -29.32 -0.61 3.47
C LYS A 125 -29.53 -1.40 2.17
N THR A 126 -30.48 -0.93 1.36
CA THR A 126 -30.72 -1.47 0.01
C THR A 126 -29.93 -0.68 -1.03
N PHE A 127 -29.05 -1.36 -1.75
CA PHE A 127 -28.31 -0.80 -2.89
C PHE A 127 -29.02 -1.12 -4.21
N PRO A 128 -28.98 -0.22 -5.22
CA PRO A 128 -29.62 -0.45 -6.51
C PRO A 128 -29.07 -1.71 -7.20
N SER A 129 -29.97 -2.57 -7.69
CA SER A 129 -29.73 -3.97 -8.08
C SER A 129 -28.94 -4.22 -9.38
N ARG A 130 -28.27 -3.21 -9.95
CA ARG A 130 -27.47 -3.40 -11.16
C ARG A 130 -26.06 -3.89 -10.80
N SER A 131 -25.92 -5.21 -10.64
CA SER A 131 -24.62 -5.84 -10.50
C SER A 131 -23.78 -5.60 -11.76
N ILE A 132 -22.47 -5.36 -11.59
CA ILE A 132 -21.50 -5.27 -12.69
C ILE A 132 -21.48 -6.57 -13.53
N LEU A 133 -21.93 -7.68 -12.94
CA LEU A 133 -21.98 -9.02 -13.54
C LEU A 133 -23.34 -9.38 -14.17
N SER A 134 -24.32 -8.47 -14.24
CA SER A 134 -25.67 -8.80 -14.70
C SER A 134 -25.79 -9.01 -16.22
N SER A 135 -24.80 -8.58 -17.01
CA SER A 135 -24.80 -8.76 -18.47
C SER A 135 -24.18 -10.10 -18.85
N LEU A 136 -24.96 -10.96 -19.52
CA LEU A 136 -24.48 -12.24 -20.07
C LEU A 136 -23.22 -12.06 -20.93
N LYS A 137 -23.16 -10.98 -21.71
CA LYS A 137 -21.99 -10.64 -22.55
C LYS A 137 -20.73 -10.40 -21.72
N THR A 138 -20.86 -9.73 -20.57
CA THR A 138 -19.75 -9.50 -19.64
C THR A 138 -19.29 -10.81 -19.00
N CYS A 139 -20.22 -11.68 -18.60
CA CYS A 139 -19.92 -12.97 -17.99
C CYS A 139 -19.19 -13.92 -18.95
N VAL A 140 -19.71 -14.08 -20.19
CA VAL A 140 -19.07 -14.91 -21.23
C VAL A 140 -17.67 -14.41 -21.55
N PHE A 141 -17.48 -13.10 -21.64
CA PHE A 141 -16.15 -12.55 -21.90
C PHE A 141 -15.19 -12.75 -20.73
N MET A 142 -15.63 -12.51 -19.49
CA MET A 142 -14.81 -12.80 -18.31
C MET A 142 -14.39 -14.27 -18.32
N PHE A 143 -15.31 -15.19 -18.60
CA PHE A 143 -15.01 -16.61 -18.72
C PHE A 143 -13.91 -16.86 -19.77
N LEU A 144 -14.08 -16.38 -21.01
CA LEU A 144 -13.09 -16.53 -22.07
C LEU A 144 -11.73 -15.89 -21.74
N PHE A 145 -11.74 -14.75 -21.05
CA PHE A 145 -10.53 -14.07 -20.60
C PHE A 145 -9.77 -14.87 -19.53
N PHE A 146 -10.49 -15.55 -18.61
CA PHE A 146 -9.89 -16.31 -17.53
C PHE A 146 -9.38 -17.69 -17.96
N ILE A 147 -9.90 -18.32 -19.02
CA ILE A 147 -9.39 -19.61 -19.53
C ILE A 147 -7.85 -19.66 -19.66
N PRO A 148 -7.20 -18.74 -20.41
CA PRO A 148 -5.74 -18.77 -20.54
C PRO A 148 -5.02 -18.47 -19.22
N LEU A 149 -5.63 -17.68 -18.32
CA LEU A 149 -5.07 -17.42 -16.99
C LEU A 149 -5.13 -18.66 -16.10
N ILE A 150 -6.20 -19.45 -16.18
CA ILE A 150 -6.37 -20.71 -15.46
C ILE A 150 -5.33 -21.73 -15.93
N LEU A 151 -5.13 -21.88 -17.25
CA LEU A 151 -4.10 -22.77 -17.79
C LEU A 151 -2.70 -22.38 -17.32
N LYS A 152 -2.40 -21.08 -17.31
CA LYS A 152 -1.14 -20.56 -16.75
C LYS A 152 -1.05 -20.79 -15.24
N ALA A 153 -2.15 -20.68 -14.52
CA ALA A 153 -2.19 -20.91 -13.07
C ALA A 153 -1.93 -22.38 -12.75
N ILE A 154 -2.49 -23.31 -13.52
CA ILE A 154 -2.19 -24.75 -13.41
C ILE A 154 -0.71 -24.99 -13.71
N ARG A 155 -0.16 -24.43 -14.79
CA ARG A 155 1.27 -24.54 -15.10
C ARG A 155 2.13 -24.00 -13.97
N ASN A 156 1.83 -22.82 -13.43
CA ASN A 156 2.59 -22.22 -12.35
C ASN A 156 2.42 -23.00 -11.04
N PHE A 157 1.26 -23.61 -10.81
CA PHE A 157 1.06 -24.53 -9.70
C PHE A 157 1.91 -25.80 -9.86
N LEU A 158 2.05 -26.37 -11.06
CA LEU A 158 2.91 -27.53 -11.29
C LEU A 158 4.39 -27.16 -11.20
N PHE A 159 4.77 -26.01 -11.79
CA PHE A 159 6.14 -25.51 -11.90
C PHE A 159 6.29 -24.11 -11.25
N PRO A 160 6.33 -24.03 -9.91
CA PRO A 160 6.28 -22.74 -9.20
C PRO A 160 7.50 -21.86 -9.41
N ARG A 161 8.71 -22.44 -9.44
CA ARG A 161 9.96 -21.68 -9.68
C ARG A 161 9.98 -21.06 -11.07
N TYR A 162 9.52 -21.81 -12.08
CA TYR A 162 9.34 -21.30 -13.43
C TYR A 162 8.33 -20.15 -13.46
N GLY A 163 7.18 -20.29 -12.78
CA GLY A 163 6.19 -19.22 -12.66
C GLY A 163 6.74 -17.94 -12.02
N LYS A 164 7.54 -18.08 -10.96
CA LYS A 164 8.24 -16.97 -10.29
C LYS A 164 9.24 -16.29 -11.22
N GLN A 165 10.14 -17.06 -11.82
CA GLN A 165 11.19 -16.53 -12.71
C GLN A 165 10.60 -15.89 -13.98
N LEU A 166 9.53 -16.48 -14.53
CA LEU A 166 8.83 -15.91 -15.68
C LEU A 166 8.29 -14.51 -15.36
N PHE A 167 7.70 -14.31 -14.17
CA PHE A 167 7.26 -12.98 -13.76
C PHE A 167 8.43 -11.99 -13.65
N MET A 168 9.51 -12.39 -12.98
CA MET A 168 10.68 -11.52 -12.79
C MET A 168 11.31 -11.10 -14.12
N ASN A 169 11.55 -12.04 -15.03
CA ASN A 169 12.14 -11.75 -16.35
C ASN A 169 11.23 -10.84 -17.19
N GLN A 170 9.91 -10.92 -17.03
CA GLN A 170 8.97 -10.05 -17.76
C GLN A 170 8.91 -8.65 -17.15
N MET A 171 9.10 -8.51 -15.84
CA MET A 171 9.26 -7.20 -15.20
C MET A 171 10.57 -6.55 -15.61
N GLU A 172 11.67 -7.30 -15.69
CA GLU A 172 12.97 -6.79 -16.15
C GLU A 172 12.89 -6.27 -17.59
N LYS A 173 12.33 -7.06 -18.52
CA LYS A 173 12.07 -6.61 -19.90
C LYS A 173 11.17 -5.38 -19.97
N TYR A 174 10.17 -5.31 -19.09
CA TYR A 174 9.29 -4.16 -19.02
C TYR A 174 10.02 -2.91 -18.53
N HIS A 175 10.93 -3.03 -17.57
CA HIS A 175 11.77 -1.91 -17.13
C HIS A 175 12.78 -1.48 -18.18
N GLN A 176 13.38 -2.42 -18.92
CA GLN A 176 14.22 -2.11 -20.07
C GLN A 176 13.45 -1.32 -21.12
N PHE A 177 12.22 -1.73 -21.45
CA PHE A 177 11.32 -0.98 -22.34
C PHE A 177 11.05 0.46 -21.86
N ILE A 178 10.93 0.68 -20.54
CA ILE A 178 10.78 2.03 -19.99
C ILE A 178 12.03 2.86 -20.28
N ASP A 179 13.19 2.34 -19.92
CA ASP A 179 14.47 3.05 -20.01
C ASP A 179 14.84 3.36 -21.47
N GLU A 180 14.71 2.36 -22.36
CA GLU A 180 14.97 2.50 -23.79
C GLU A 180 14.09 3.58 -24.43
N GLY A 181 12.80 3.62 -24.10
CA GLY A 181 11.91 4.61 -24.71
C GLY A 181 12.12 6.04 -24.22
N PHE A 182 12.70 6.27 -23.03
CA PHE A 182 13.13 7.61 -22.62
C PHE A 182 14.50 8.01 -23.19
N GLN A 183 15.31 7.04 -23.60
CA GLN A 183 16.60 7.28 -24.27
C GLN A 183 16.46 7.40 -25.80
N ASP A 184 15.36 6.93 -26.38
CA ASP A 184 15.10 6.98 -27.82
C ASP A 184 15.10 8.44 -28.35
N GLU A 185 15.90 8.67 -29.39
CA GLU A 185 15.99 9.97 -30.08
C GLU A 185 14.63 10.46 -30.60
N LYS A 186 13.73 9.56 -30.96
CA LYS A 186 12.38 9.91 -31.43
C LYS A 186 11.52 10.57 -30.35
N ASN A 187 11.80 10.28 -29.08
CA ASN A 187 11.06 10.80 -27.95
C ASN A 187 11.76 12.00 -27.32
N GLN A 188 12.74 12.64 -27.97
CA GLN A 188 13.50 13.74 -27.37
C GLN A 188 12.69 15.02 -27.12
N SER A 189 11.51 15.19 -27.70
CA SER A 189 10.62 16.31 -27.36
C SER A 189 9.91 16.08 -26.02
N PHE A 190 9.42 17.15 -25.36
CA PHE A 190 8.67 16.97 -24.12
C PHE A 190 7.39 16.16 -24.39
N ILE A 191 6.72 16.41 -25.51
CA ILE A 191 5.55 15.62 -25.91
C ILE A 191 5.88 14.13 -26.09
N GLY A 192 7.05 13.80 -26.64
CA GLY A 192 7.53 12.43 -26.79
C GLY A 192 7.70 11.71 -25.45
N TYR A 193 8.24 12.39 -24.43
CA TYR A 193 8.34 11.87 -23.06
C TYR A 193 6.95 11.57 -22.48
N VAL A 194 5.98 12.47 -22.67
CA VAL A 194 4.61 12.29 -22.15
C VAL A 194 3.89 11.16 -22.90
N ASP A 195 4.06 11.04 -24.21
CA ASP A 195 3.49 9.96 -25.03
C ASP A 195 4.05 8.59 -24.64
N HIS A 196 5.37 8.49 -24.45
CA HIS A 196 5.99 7.27 -23.94
C HIS A 196 5.49 6.94 -22.53
N PHE A 197 5.39 7.93 -21.65
CA PHE A 197 4.79 7.76 -20.32
C PHE A 197 3.36 7.21 -20.39
N GLN A 198 2.51 7.72 -21.28
CA GLN A 198 1.17 7.18 -21.49
C GLN A 198 1.22 5.72 -21.98
N ASN A 199 2.13 5.40 -22.90
CA ASN A 199 2.32 4.03 -23.41
C ASN A 199 2.74 3.05 -22.29
N ILE A 200 3.66 3.45 -21.43
CA ILE A 200 4.09 2.70 -20.24
C ILE A 200 2.87 2.31 -19.37
N LEU A 201 1.96 3.25 -19.11
CA LEU A 201 0.75 3.01 -18.31
C LEU A 201 -0.28 2.11 -19.02
N LEU A 202 -0.29 2.05 -20.35
CA LEU A 202 -1.14 1.15 -21.12
C LEU A 202 -0.63 -0.30 -21.09
N VAL A 203 0.70 -0.47 -21.13
CA VAL A 203 1.38 -1.77 -21.14
C VAL A 203 1.37 -2.43 -19.77
N LEU A 204 1.59 -1.66 -18.69
CA LEU A 204 1.73 -2.17 -17.32
C LEU A 204 0.61 -3.15 -16.88
N PRO A 205 -0.69 -2.79 -17.01
CA PRO A 205 -1.80 -3.68 -16.69
C PRO A 205 -1.72 -5.05 -17.35
N SER A 206 -1.29 -5.13 -18.62
CA SER A 206 -1.18 -6.43 -19.31
C SER A 206 -0.12 -7.29 -18.69
N THR A 207 1.02 -6.70 -18.37
CA THR A 207 2.17 -7.43 -17.84
C THR A 207 1.85 -7.97 -16.45
N ILE A 208 1.27 -7.15 -15.57
CA ILE A 208 0.83 -7.59 -14.24
C ILE A 208 -0.22 -8.71 -14.36
N VAL A 209 -1.30 -8.50 -15.12
CA VAL A 209 -2.40 -9.49 -15.18
C VAL A 209 -1.95 -10.80 -15.83
N LYS A 210 -1.11 -10.76 -16.88
CA LYS A 210 -0.69 -11.97 -17.60
C LYS A 210 0.31 -12.84 -16.83
N TYR A 211 1.10 -12.25 -15.92
CA TYR A 211 2.24 -12.94 -15.28
C TYR A 211 2.14 -13.03 -13.76
N ALA A 212 1.60 -12.01 -13.07
CA ALA A 212 1.43 -12.06 -11.61
C ALA A 212 0.21 -12.89 -11.20
N VAL A 213 -0.96 -12.62 -11.80
CA VAL A 213 -2.23 -13.27 -11.41
C VAL A 213 -2.16 -14.80 -11.47
N PRO A 214 -1.60 -15.44 -12.53
CA PRO A 214 -1.47 -16.89 -12.57
C PRO A 214 -0.56 -17.48 -11.49
N SER A 215 0.38 -16.70 -10.95
CA SER A 215 1.23 -17.13 -9.84
C SER A 215 0.55 -16.92 -8.48
N LEU A 216 -0.21 -15.84 -8.33
CA LEU A 216 -0.89 -15.53 -7.06
C LEU A 216 -2.08 -16.43 -6.78
N ILE A 217 -2.91 -16.75 -7.78
CA ILE A 217 -4.12 -17.57 -7.58
C ILE A 217 -3.79 -18.91 -6.89
N PRO A 218 -2.84 -19.73 -7.38
CA PRO A 218 -2.53 -21.00 -6.75
C PRO A 218 -1.95 -20.84 -5.34
N SER A 219 -1.19 -19.77 -5.07
CA SER A 219 -0.64 -19.49 -3.74
C SER A 219 -1.74 -19.16 -2.72
N ILE A 220 -2.71 -18.32 -3.09
CA ILE A 220 -3.85 -17.95 -2.25
C ILE A 220 -4.75 -19.16 -2.02
N LEU A 221 -4.98 -19.97 -3.07
CA LEU A 221 -5.76 -21.19 -2.94
C LEU A 221 -5.07 -22.21 -2.01
N SER A 222 -3.75 -22.36 -2.13
CA SER A 222 -2.95 -23.20 -1.23
C SER A 222 -3.06 -22.74 0.21
N LEU A 223 -2.94 -21.42 0.46
CA LEU A 223 -3.12 -20.84 1.79
C LEU A 223 -4.50 -21.14 2.36
N ARG A 224 -5.57 -20.92 1.59
CA ARG A 224 -6.96 -21.16 2.04
C ARG A 224 -7.23 -22.62 2.37
N ILE A 225 -6.66 -23.54 1.60
CA ILE A 225 -6.80 -24.98 1.87
C ILE A 225 -6.06 -25.34 3.15
N LEU A 226 -4.81 -24.87 3.31
CA LEU A 226 -4.02 -25.08 4.53
C LEU A 226 -4.71 -24.47 5.77
N GLN A 227 -5.30 -23.28 5.64
CA GLN A 227 -6.10 -22.62 6.69
C GLN A 227 -7.32 -23.43 7.11
N LYS A 228 -7.98 -24.13 6.18
CA LYS A 228 -9.13 -24.99 6.50
C LYS A 228 -8.73 -26.30 7.18
N ILE A 229 -7.48 -26.73 6.99
CA ILE A 229 -6.96 -27.98 7.58
C ILE A 229 -6.41 -27.72 8.97
N ALA A 230 -5.77 -26.56 9.19
CA ALA A 230 -5.27 -26.16 10.50
C ALA A 230 -6.43 -26.01 11.50
N LYS A 231 -6.27 -26.61 12.69
CA LYS A 231 -7.24 -26.44 13.79
C LYS A 231 -7.06 -25.10 14.50
N ASP A 232 -5.82 -24.65 14.63
CA ASP A 232 -5.48 -23.35 15.18
C ASP A 232 -5.31 -22.31 14.05
N PRO A 233 -6.12 -21.23 14.04
CA PRO A 233 -5.93 -20.10 13.14
C PRO A 233 -4.51 -19.50 13.19
N MET A 234 -3.81 -19.61 14.32
CA MET A 234 -2.48 -19.06 14.51
C MET A 234 -1.40 -19.84 13.77
N ASP A 235 -1.44 -21.17 13.80
CA ASP A 235 -0.53 -22.02 13.03
C ASP A 235 -0.72 -21.77 11.53
N ALA A 236 -1.98 -21.65 11.10
CA ALA A 236 -2.34 -21.28 9.73
C ALA A 236 -1.76 -19.92 9.28
N LEU A 237 -1.73 -18.94 10.18
CA LEU A 237 -1.13 -17.63 9.92
C LEU A 237 0.41 -17.70 9.87
N ALA A 238 1.02 -18.51 10.73
CA ALA A 238 2.48 -18.69 10.79
C ALA A 238 3.06 -19.25 9.49
N LEU A 239 2.31 -20.07 8.73
CA LEU A 239 2.72 -20.59 7.42
C LEU A 239 3.14 -19.51 6.41
N THR A 240 2.60 -18.29 6.55
CA THR A 240 2.94 -17.17 5.66
C THR A 240 4.29 -16.52 5.95
N ARG A 241 4.99 -16.92 7.03
CA ARG A 241 6.34 -16.44 7.40
C ARG A 241 7.47 -17.19 6.67
N ALA A 242 7.24 -18.41 6.17
CA ALA A 242 8.26 -19.22 5.46
C ALA A 242 8.47 -18.84 3.99
N VAL A 243 7.98 -17.69 3.55
CA VAL A 243 7.92 -17.30 2.15
C VAL A 243 9.33 -16.97 1.63
N GLU A 244 9.68 -17.47 0.44
CA GLU A 244 11.02 -17.33 -0.11
C GLU A 244 11.20 -15.98 -0.81
N SER A 245 12.13 -15.13 -0.34
CA SER A 245 12.58 -13.92 -1.06
C SER A 245 11.46 -12.95 -1.43
N ASN A 246 11.09 -12.12 -0.45
CA ASN A 246 10.14 -11.01 -0.59
C ASN A 246 10.91 -9.67 -0.68
N PRO A 247 10.59 -8.76 -1.62
CA PRO A 247 11.28 -7.48 -1.75
C PRO A 247 11.42 -6.66 -0.47
N THR A 248 10.43 -6.68 0.43
CA THR A 248 10.51 -5.95 1.70
C THR A 248 11.51 -6.61 2.65
N THR A 249 11.51 -7.93 2.74
CA THR A 249 12.44 -8.67 3.59
C THR A 249 13.88 -8.51 3.09
N GLU A 250 14.10 -8.60 1.78
CA GLU A 250 15.42 -8.40 1.16
C GLU A 250 15.95 -6.98 1.39
N MET A 251 15.08 -5.98 1.29
CA MET A 251 15.40 -4.59 1.64
C MET A 251 15.91 -4.46 3.07
N ASN A 252 15.23 -5.06 4.05
CA ASN A 252 15.64 -4.98 5.45
C ASN A 252 16.97 -5.69 5.71
N LEU A 253 17.21 -6.83 5.04
CA LEU A 253 18.47 -7.55 5.13
C LEU A 253 19.63 -6.72 4.54
N MET A 254 19.40 -6.00 3.44
CA MET A 254 20.39 -5.09 2.86
C MET A 254 20.68 -3.90 3.78
N LEU A 255 19.65 -3.28 4.37
CA LEU A 255 19.84 -2.22 5.37
C LEU A 255 20.67 -2.71 6.56
N TRP A 256 20.39 -3.92 7.05
CA TRP A 256 21.14 -4.54 8.13
C TRP A 256 22.59 -4.80 7.75
N LYS A 257 22.84 -5.32 6.54
CA LYS A 257 24.20 -5.55 6.03
C LYS A 257 25.04 -4.27 6.05
N VAL A 258 24.50 -3.15 5.55
CA VAL A 258 25.16 -1.84 5.60
C VAL A 258 25.40 -1.39 7.05
N THR A 259 24.41 -1.60 7.93
CA THR A 259 24.53 -1.25 9.35
C THR A 259 25.68 -2.00 10.04
N VAL A 260 25.85 -3.29 9.75
CA VAL A 260 26.95 -4.08 10.29
C VAL A 260 28.29 -3.54 9.81
N LEU A 261 28.42 -3.21 8.52
CA LEU A 261 29.64 -2.60 7.99
C LEU A 261 29.97 -1.24 8.62
N ILE A 262 28.95 -0.41 8.89
CA ILE A 262 29.11 0.86 9.61
C ILE A 262 29.61 0.60 11.04
N ARG A 263 29.04 -0.41 11.72
CA ARG A 263 29.41 -0.77 13.10
C ARG A 263 30.84 -1.27 13.20
N ASP A 264 31.30 -2.04 12.22
CA ASP A 264 32.65 -2.60 12.20
C ASP A 264 33.72 -1.54 11.88
N ASP A 265 33.33 -0.39 11.33
CA ASP A 265 34.21 0.74 11.01
C ASP A 265 34.07 1.89 12.01
N GLN A 266 34.98 1.97 12.99
CA GLN A 266 34.91 2.94 14.09
C GLN A 266 34.82 4.40 13.64
N THR A 267 35.49 4.75 12.52
CA THR A 267 35.45 6.10 11.94
C THR A 267 34.04 6.43 11.44
N THR A 268 33.45 5.53 10.64
CA THR A 268 32.09 5.72 10.11
C THR A 268 31.05 5.66 11.22
N LEU A 269 31.20 4.76 12.20
CA LEU A 269 30.33 4.71 13.37
C LEU A 269 30.31 6.05 14.12
N SER A 270 31.49 6.65 14.36
CA SER A 270 31.61 7.94 15.05
C SER A 270 30.92 9.08 14.28
N LEU A 271 30.95 9.03 12.94
CA LEU A 271 30.18 9.96 12.10
C LEU A 271 28.67 9.77 12.33
N PHE A 272 28.19 8.52 12.27
CA PHE A 272 26.78 8.21 12.48
C PHE A 272 26.28 8.52 13.90
N GLU A 273 27.14 8.54 14.91
CA GLU A 273 26.74 8.91 16.28
C GLU A 273 26.66 10.42 16.50
N ASN A 274 27.55 11.21 15.86
CA ASN A 274 27.71 12.64 16.17
C ASN A 274 27.11 13.59 15.11
N GLU A 275 27.07 13.19 13.84
CA GLU A 275 26.62 14.06 12.75
C GLU A 275 25.09 14.10 12.61
N THR A 276 24.57 15.14 11.96
CA THR A 276 23.14 15.23 11.63
C THR A 276 22.78 14.33 10.44
N ILE A 277 21.49 13.95 10.32
CA ILE A 277 21.02 13.14 9.17
C ILE A 277 21.23 13.83 7.82
N PHE A 278 21.19 15.17 7.79
CA PHE A 278 21.43 15.98 6.60
C PHE A 278 22.91 15.95 6.21
N SER A 279 23.82 16.11 7.18
CA SER A 279 25.28 15.98 6.98
C SER A 279 25.63 14.61 6.39
N LEU A 280 25.12 13.53 6.98
CA LEU A 280 25.33 12.16 6.50
C LEU A 280 24.79 11.95 5.07
N ALA A 281 23.64 12.54 4.74
CA ALA A 281 23.08 12.47 3.39
C ALA A 281 23.95 13.20 2.37
N ASP A 282 24.54 14.33 2.74
CA ASP A 282 25.47 15.07 1.88
C ASP A 282 26.80 14.34 1.71
N MET A 283 27.35 13.74 2.77
CA MET A 283 28.53 12.86 2.70
C MET A 283 28.30 11.66 1.77
N TYR A 284 27.11 11.04 1.82
CA TYR A 284 26.74 9.97 0.90
C TYR A 284 26.75 10.44 -0.56
N LYS A 285 26.15 11.61 -0.85
CA LYS A 285 26.13 12.20 -2.19
C LYS A 285 27.52 12.56 -2.69
N GLN A 286 28.40 13.00 -1.79
CA GLN A 286 29.80 13.32 -2.08
C GLN A 286 30.71 12.08 -2.13
N LYS A 287 30.16 10.89 -1.87
CA LYS A 287 30.89 9.61 -1.82
C LYS A 287 32.05 9.62 -0.81
N SER A 288 31.84 10.24 0.35
CA SER A 288 32.87 10.45 1.37
C SER A 288 33.03 9.29 2.36
N PHE A 289 32.15 8.28 2.30
CA PHE A 289 32.27 7.09 3.14
C PHE A 289 33.34 6.13 2.62
N LYS A 290 33.78 5.20 3.47
CA LYS A 290 34.65 4.08 3.08
C LYS A 290 34.04 3.34 1.89
N LEU A 291 34.89 2.97 0.92
CA LEU A 291 34.47 2.41 -0.37
C LEU A 291 33.48 1.25 -0.24
N ASP A 292 33.74 0.27 0.64
CA ASP A 292 32.87 -0.89 0.82
C ASP A 292 31.47 -0.50 1.33
N ILE A 293 31.40 0.47 2.26
CA ILE A 293 30.12 0.98 2.80
C ILE A 293 29.39 1.78 1.73
N GLN A 294 30.12 2.64 1.01
CA GLN A 294 29.56 3.47 -0.06
C GLN A 294 28.94 2.61 -1.18
N LEU A 295 29.63 1.55 -1.62
CA LEU A 295 29.12 0.65 -2.66
C LEU A 295 27.85 -0.07 -2.24
N GLU A 296 27.79 -0.55 -0.99
CA GLU A 296 26.59 -1.23 -0.47
C GLU A 296 25.42 -0.26 -0.27
N MET A 297 25.69 0.99 0.13
CA MET A 297 24.68 2.05 0.15
C MET A 297 24.16 2.38 -1.25
N GLU A 298 25.06 2.55 -2.23
CA GLU A 298 24.68 2.81 -3.62
C GLU A 298 23.83 1.68 -4.20
N GLU A 299 24.18 0.42 -3.90
CA GLU A 299 23.42 -0.75 -4.31
C GLU A 299 22.02 -0.80 -3.66
N PHE A 300 21.92 -0.40 -2.39
CA PHE A 300 20.63 -0.23 -1.71
C PHE A 300 19.77 0.84 -2.40
N PHE A 301 20.31 2.03 -2.65
CA PHE A 301 19.55 3.11 -3.30
C PHE A 301 19.20 2.78 -4.75
N ARG A 302 20.05 2.05 -5.47
CA ARG A 302 19.77 1.59 -6.83
C ARG A 302 18.55 0.66 -6.87
N THR A 303 18.43 -0.24 -5.89
CA THR A 303 17.35 -1.24 -5.85
C THR A 303 16.07 -0.70 -5.18
N TYR A 304 16.22 -0.07 -4.01
CA TYR A 304 15.13 0.31 -3.13
C TYR A 304 14.93 1.82 -2.99
N GLY A 305 15.83 2.65 -3.53
CA GLY A 305 15.69 4.12 -3.48
C GLY A 305 14.42 4.64 -4.15
N CYS A 306 13.79 3.83 -5.01
CA CYS A 306 12.47 4.11 -5.61
C CYS A 306 11.29 4.09 -4.63
N ARG A 307 11.46 3.55 -3.43
CA ARG A 307 10.43 3.54 -2.38
C ARG A 307 10.35 4.90 -1.68
N GLY A 308 9.32 5.08 -0.87
CA GLY A 308 9.07 6.32 -0.13
C GLY A 308 7.79 6.26 0.68
N ILE A 309 7.56 7.26 1.52
CA ILE A 309 6.31 7.40 2.27
C ILE A 309 5.20 7.77 1.28
N GLY A 310 4.08 7.04 1.32
CA GLY A 310 2.99 7.27 0.37
C GLY A 310 3.37 7.00 -1.09
N GLU A 311 4.30 6.06 -1.33
CA GLU A 311 4.91 5.71 -2.63
C GLU A 311 3.94 5.46 -3.80
N VAL A 312 2.65 5.18 -3.52
CA VAL A 312 1.60 4.97 -4.51
C VAL A 312 1.27 6.25 -5.29
N ASP A 313 1.49 7.42 -4.69
CA ASP A 313 1.41 8.69 -5.38
C ASP A 313 2.73 8.99 -6.10
N MET A 314 2.68 9.05 -7.43
CA MET A 314 3.85 9.36 -8.26
C MET A 314 4.44 10.75 -7.96
N GLY A 315 3.62 11.69 -7.46
CA GLY A 315 4.06 13.02 -7.07
C GLY A 315 4.86 13.09 -5.77
N ARG A 316 4.84 12.02 -4.95
CA ARG A 316 5.65 11.94 -3.73
C ARG A 316 7.12 11.69 -4.03
N LYS A 317 7.97 12.32 -3.20
CA LYS A 317 9.42 12.13 -3.23
C LYS A 317 9.80 10.71 -2.82
N ARG A 318 10.92 10.24 -3.36
CA ARG A 318 11.48 8.90 -3.12
C ARG A 318 12.68 8.97 -2.18
N TRP A 319 13.12 7.84 -1.65
CA TRP A 319 14.34 7.79 -0.84
C TRP A 319 15.57 8.24 -1.61
N SER A 320 15.61 8.03 -2.93
CA SER A 320 16.65 8.60 -3.79
C SER A 320 16.61 10.14 -3.84
N ASP A 321 15.42 10.75 -3.74
CA ASP A 321 15.25 12.21 -3.70
C ASP A 321 15.65 12.75 -2.31
N GLU A 322 15.36 11.98 -1.26
CA GLU A 322 15.58 12.32 0.15
C GLU A 322 16.39 11.25 0.89
N PRO A 323 17.72 11.15 0.66
CA PRO A 323 18.55 10.11 1.28
C PRO A 323 18.60 10.17 2.80
N GLN A 324 18.32 11.35 3.38
CA GLN A 324 18.30 11.56 4.83
C GLN A 324 17.35 10.59 5.56
N LEU A 325 16.29 10.11 4.89
CA LEU A 325 15.36 9.15 5.47
C LEU A 325 16.04 7.81 5.75
N ILE A 326 16.93 7.39 4.85
CA ILE A 326 17.67 6.14 5.00
C ILE A 326 18.83 6.29 5.99
N MET A 327 19.45 7.47 6.04
CA MET A 327 20.48 7.76 7.06
C MET A 327 19.91 7.65 8.48
N ASP A 328 18.68 8.12 8.69
CA ASP A 328 18.00 7.93 9.96
C ASP A 328 17.69 6.45 10.26
N GLN A 329 17.31 5.67 9.24
CA GLN A 329 17.10 4.23 9.41
C GLN A 329 18.38 3.50 9.82
N PHE A 330 19.53 3.84 9.23
CA PHE A 330 20.81 3.29 9.64
C PHE A 330 21.13 3.64 11.11
N LYS A 331 20.91 4.90 11.52
CA LYS A 331 21.05 5.30 12.93
C LYS A 331 20.16 4.47 13.87
N ASN A 332 18.91 4.24 13.49
CA ASN A 332 17.98 3.44 14.29
C ASN A 332 18.40 1.96 14.36
N TYR A 333 18.90 1.39 13.27
CA TYR A 333 19.44 0.03 13.27
C TYR A 333 20.73 -0.10 14.10
N LEU A 334 21.56 0.94 14.15
CA LEU A 334 22.76 0.95 15.01
C LEU A 334 22.41 0.84 16.51
N LYS A 335 21.23 1.31 16.94
CA LYS A 335 20.73 1.15 18.32
C LYS A 335 20.47 -0.33 18.69
N ILE A 336 20.32 -1.22 17.72
CA ILE A 336 20.09 -2.66 17.96
C ILE A 336 21.40 -3.33 18.36
N ARG A 337 21.64 -3.41 19.67
CA ARG A 337 22.84 -4.06 20.26
C ARG A 337 22.65 -5.53 20.61
N ASN A 338 21.41 -5.98 20.80
CA ASN A 338 21.13 -7.37 21.20
C ASN A 338 21.24 -8.32 19.99
N PRO A 339 22.12 -9.36 20.02
CA PRO A 339 22.23 -10.36 18.96
C PRO A 339 20.92 -11.09 18.63
N ASP A 340 20.03 -11.25 19.63
CA ASP A 340 18.72 -11.89 19.44
C ASP A 340 17.76 -11.06 18.58
N LYS A 341 17.99 -9.75 18.52
CA LYS A 341 17.21 -8.80 17.73
C LYS A 341 17.89 -8.44 16.40
N ALA A 342 19.00 -9.11 16.07
CA ALA A 342 19.60 -8.97 14.75
C ALA A 342 18.59 -9.37 13.67
N ILE A 343 18.51 -8.61 12.58
CA ILE A 343 17.50 -8.79 11.54
C ILE A 343 17.59 -10.18 10.90
N THR A 344 18.82 -10.67 10.71
CA THR A 344 19.10 -12.04 10.23
C THR A 344 18.55 -13.09 11.18
N THR A 345 18.81 -12.96 12.49
CA THR A 345 18.32 -13.88 13.52
C THR A 345 16.80 -13.88 13.61
N ILE A 346 16.16 -12.71 13.55
CA ILE A 346 14.69 -12.61 13.56
C ILE A 346 14.11 -13.32 12.33
N HIS A 347 14.68 -13.10 11.15
CA HIS A 347 14.24 -13.74 9.92
C HIS A 347 14.38 -15.27 9.98
N ASP A 348 15.50 -15.77 10.51
CA ASP A 348 15.72 -17.21 10.68
C ASP A 348 14.74 -17.83 11.68
N ARG A 349 14.47 -17.16 12.82
CA ARG A 349 13.45 -17.57 13.79
C ARG A 349 12.05 -17.60 13.19
N SER A 350 11.68 -16.60 12.41
CA SER A 350 10.37 -16.53 11.75
C SER A 350 10.17 -17.64 10.73
N LYS A 351 11.24 -17.99 10.00
CA LYS A 351 11.25 -19.14 9.10
C LYS A 351 11.12 -20.45 9.88
N GLN A 352 11.82 -20.62 11.00
CA GLN A 352 11.71 -21.80 11.85
C GLN A 352 10.31 -21.97 12.45
N SER A 353 9.72 -20.90 12.99
CA SER A 353 8.35 -20.89 13.53
C SER A 353 7.31 -21.37 12.52
N ALA A 354 7.47 -21.01 11.23
CA ALA A 354 6.58 -21.49 10.19
C ALA A 354 6.73 -23.00 9.89
N TYR A 355 7.94 -23.54 9.98
CA TYR A 355 8.15 -24.99 9.86
C TYR A 355 7.60 -25.75 11.05
N GLU A 356 7.74 -25.22 12.26
CA GLU A 356 7.15 -25.80 13.47
C GLU A 356 5.62 -25.83 13.38
N ALA A 357 4.99 -24.73 12.96
CA ALA A 357 3.55 -24.67 12.71
C ALA A 357 3.12 -25.67 11.64
N PHE A 358 3.90 -25.82 10.57
CA PHE A 358 3.64 -26.83 9.53
C PHE A 358 3.74 -28.26 10.07
N SER A 359 4.74 -28.56 10.90
CA SER A 359 4.90 -29.87 11.55
C SER A 359 3.75 -30.20 12.51
N LYS A 360 3.21 -29.21 13.23
CA LYS A 360 2.00 -29.37 14.06
C LYS A 360 0.77 -29.69 13.20
N ILE A 361 0.58 -28.96 12.10
CA ILE A 361 -0.52 -29.26 11.16
C ILE A 361 -0.37 -30.67 10.59
N GLU A 362 0.86 -31.12 10.30
CA GLU A 362 1.16 -32.46 9.80
C GLU A 362 0.87 -33.57 10.83
N SER A 363 1.16 -33.34 12.12
CA SER A 363 0.91 -34.33 13.18
C SER A 363 -0.58 -34.47 13.53
N GLU A 364 -1.38 -33.47 13.23
CA GLU A 364 -2.82 -33.44 13.54
C GLU A 364 -3.74 -33.95 12.42
N LEU A 365 -3.16 -34.48 11.35
CA LEU A 365 -3.89 -34.95 10.18
C LEU A 365 -4.75 -36.18 10.49
N ARG A 366 -6.00 -36.15 10.02
CA ARG A 366 -6.93 -37.28 10.17
C ARG A 366 -6.54 -38.47 9.26
N TRP A 367 -5.97 -38.20 8.08
CA TRP A 367 -5.65 -39.21 7.05
C TRP A 367 -4.21 -38.98 6.52
N PRO A 368 -3.17 -39.27 7.32
CA PRO A 368 -1.80 -38.84 7.04
C PRO A 368 -1.26 -39.36 5.70
N LEU A 369 -1.57 -40.60 5.30
CA LEU A 369 -1.05 -41.19 4.06
C LEU A 369 -1.48 -40.44 2.79
N ILE A 370 -2.67 -39.84 2.79
CA ILE A 370 -3.23 -39.12 1.63
C ILE A 370 -3.02 -37.62 1.77
N GLN A 371 -3.17 -37.08 2.98
CA GLN A 371 -3.12 -35.64 3.24
C GLN A 371 -1.67 -35.11 3.26
N ARG A 372 -0.71 -35.90 3.75
CA ARG A 372 0.69 -35.48 3.86
C ARG A 372 1.32 -35.08 2.52
N PRO A 373 1.24 -35.86 1.42
CA PRO A 373 1.82 -35.45 0.15
C PRO A 373 1.12 -34.19 -0.42
N LEU A 374 -0.19 -34.07 -0.25
CA LEU A 374 -0.96 -32.90 -0.69
C LEU A 374 -0.54 -31.64 0.06
N ILE A 375 -0.44 -31.70 1.39
CA ILE A 375 -0.09 -30.55 2.23
C ILE A 375 1.34 -30.10 2.00
N ASN A 376 2.28 -31.05 1.84
CA ASN A 376 3.66 -30.74 1.43
C ASN A 376 3.72 -30.06 0.05
N LEU A 377 2.93 -30.54 -0.91
CA LEU A 377 2.79 -29.89 -2.22
C LEU A 377 2.28 -28.44 -2.08
N LEU A 378 1.18 -28.25 -1.38
CA LEU A 378 0.56 -26.93 -1.16
C LEU A 378 1.48 -25.96 -0.42
N PHE A 379 2.16 -26.43 0.63
CA PHE A 379 3.10 -25.61 1.38
C PHE A 379 4.32 -25.20 0.55
N SER A 380 4.85 -26.11 -0.27
CA SER A 380 5.88 -25.78 -1.26
C SER A 380 5.42 -24.68 -2.23
N ARG A 381 4.17 -24.74 -2.72
CA ARG A 381 3.62 -23.71 -3.62
C ARG A 381 3.38 -22.39 -2.92
N LEU A 382 2.91 -22.42 -1.68
CA LEU A 382 2.77 -21.25 -0.83
C LEU A 382 4.12 -20.53 -0.70
N LYS A 383 5.16 -21.22 -0.24
CA LYS A 383 6.48 -20.62 -0.01
C LYS A 383 7.05 -19.91 -1.24
N ILE A 384 6.94 -20.53 -2.41
CA ILE A 384 7.55 -20.02 -3.64
C ILE A 384 6.68 -18.94 -4.29
N LEU A 385 5.40 -19.21 -4.53
CA LEU A 385 4.54 -18.32 -5.32
C LEU A 385 3.98 -17.16 -4.50
N PHE A 386 3.76 -17.34 -3.20
CA PHE A 386 3.26 -16.26 -2.33
C PHE A 386 4.31 -15.16 -2.11
N SER A 387 5.59 -15.42 -2.43
CA SER A 387 6.64 -14.40 -2.45
C SER A 387 6.37 -13.30 -3.48
N LEU A 388 5.62 -13.62 -4.52
CA LEU A 388 5.22 -12.66 -5.53
C LEU A 388 4.08 -11.74 -5.07
N ARG A 389 3.55 -11.86 -3.85
CA ARG A 389 2.40 -11.03 -3.41
C ARG A 389 2.71 -9.52 -3.41
N GLU A 390 3.95 -9.14 -3.10
CA GLU A 390 4.40 -7.75 -3.02
C GLU A 390 5.07 -7.26 -4.32
N CYS A 391 5.55 -8.18 -5.16
CA CYS A 391 6.28 -7.83 -6.38
C CYS A 391 5.46 -7.03 -7.42
N PRO A 392 4.16 -7.29 -7.66
CA PRO A 392 3.35 -6.47 -8.57
C PRO A 392 3.24 -5.02 -8.13
N LYS A 393 3.20 -4.76 -6.82
CA LYS A 393 3.26 -3.40 -6.29
C LYS A 393 4.67 -2.85 -6.46
N PHE A 394 5.67 -3.51 -5.90
CA PHE A 394 7.04 -3.01 -5.90
C PHE A 394 7.65 -2.88 -7.30
N SER A 395 7.84 -4.00 -7.99
CA SER A 395 8.43 -4.03 -9.34
C SER A 395 7.46 -3.54 -10.39
N GLY A 396 6.15 -3.79 -10.26
CA GLY A 396 5.19 -3.33 -11.27
C GLY A 396 4.88 -1.84 -11.17
N LEU A 397 4.44 -1.34 -10.01
CA LEU A 397 3.97 0.04 -9.86
C LEU A 397 5.08 0.99 -9.40
N ILE A 398 5.75 0.68 -8.29
CA ILE A 398 6.64 1.64 -7.60
C ILE A 398 7.90 1.92 -8.43
N GLN A 399 8.58 0.89 -8.94
CA GLN A 399 9.74 1.06 -9.80
C GLN A 399 9.40 1.81 -11.10
N THR A 400 8.27 1.47 -11.73
CA THR A 400 7.74 2.18 -12.90
C THR A 400 7.50 3.66 -12.60
N PHE A 401 6.82 3.96 -11.50
CA PHE A 401 6.52 5.34 -11.12
C PHE A 401 7.79 6.13 -10.83
N ALA A 402 8.78 5.54 -10.16
CA ALA A 402 10.05 6.20 -9.89
C ALA A 402 10.85 6.50 -11.18
N LYS A 403 10.95 5.54 -12.11
CA LYS A 403 11.61 5.74 -13.41
C LYS A 403 10.93 6.85 -14.23
N CYS A 404 9.61 6.77 -14.38
CA CYS A 404 8.85 7.81 -15.08
C CYS A 404 8.93 9.16 -14.38
N ARG A 405 8.93 9.20 -13.04
CA ARG A 405 9.03 10.42 -12.25
C ARG A 405 10.35 11.13 -12.54
N GLN A 406 11.46 10.41 -12.48
CA GLN A 406 12.79 10.98 -12.75
C GLN A 406 12.88 11.51 -14.18
N ALA A 407 12.43 10.72 -15.17
CA ALA A 407 12.46 11.13 -16.57
C ALA A 407 11.61 12.39 -16.82
N LEU A 408 10.39 12.44 -16.26
CA LEU A 408 9.51 13.60 -16.40
C LEU A 408 10.03 14.84 -15.65
N LEU A 409 10.63 14.69 -14.47
CA LEU A 409 11.24 15.80 -13.74
C LEU A 409 12.41 16.41 -14.51
N ASN A 410 13.30 15.57 -15.04
CA ASN A 410 14.42 16.02 -15.86
C ASN A 410 13.91 16.81 -17.08
N LYS A 411 12.87 16.29 -17.74
CA LYS A 411 12.30 16.93 -18.93
C LYS A 411 11.52 18.20 -18.62
N ALA A 412 10.83 18.24 -17.47
CA ALA A 412 10.09 19.41 -17.02
C ALA A 412 10.98 20.64 -16.75
N GLN A 413 12.31 20.45 -16.59
CA GLN A 413 13.24 21.57 -16.51
C GLN A 413 13.20 22.45 -17.77
N GLU A 414 12.85 21.90 -18.95
CA GLU A 414 12.65 22.70 -20.16
C GLU A 414 11.47 23.66 -20.02
N ALA A 415 10.35 23.21 -19.44
CA ALA A 415 9.20 24.08 -19.17
C ALA A 415 9.50 25.15 -18.10
N VAL A 416 10.42 24.87 -17.18
CA VAL A 416 10.94 25.87 -16.23
C VAL A 416 11.81 26.90 -16.96
N ASN A 417 12.70 26.46 -17.85
CA ASN A 417 13.59 27.34 -18.62
C ASN A 417 12.78 28.27 -19.55
N GLU A 418 11.70 27.76 -20.15
CA GLU A 418 10.73 28.52 -20.95
C GLU A 418 9.73 29.33 -20.10
N ASN A 419 9.89 29.32 -18.77
CA ASN A 419 9.12 30.08 -17.78
C ASN A 419 7.60 29.79 -17.76
N LEU A 420 7.16 28.65 -18.32
CA LEU A 420 5.77 28.20 -18.31
C LEU A 420 5.35 27.71 -16.92
N ILE A 421 6.27 27.08 -16.19
CA ILE A 421 6.10 26.64 -14.80
C ILE A 421 7.24 27.19 -13.93
N SER A 422 7.08 27.16 -12.61
CA SER A 422 8.06 27.73 -11.68
C SER A 422 9.08 26.70 -11.23
N ASN A 423 8.65 25.47 -10.99
CA ASN A 423 9.49 24.36 -10.53
C ASN A 423 9.17 23.10 -11.34
N ALA A 424 10.15 22.22 -11.51
CA ALA A 424 9.93 20.95 -12.22
C ALA A 424 8.86 20.06 -11.54
N ASP A 425 8.69 20.16 -10.22
CA ASP A 425 7.67 19.40 -9.46
C ASP A 425 6.22 19.87 -9.72
N ASP A 426 6.04 21.04 -10.36
CA ASP A 426 4.72 21.58 -10.68
C ASP A 426 3.92 20.65 -11.61
N ILE A 427 4.60 19.83 -12.41
CA ILE A 427 3.97 18.85 -13.32
C ILE A 427 3.09 17.84 -12.58
N PHE A 428 3.38 17.54 -11.30
CA PHE A 428 2.58 16.61 -10.51
C PHE A 428 1.20 17.18 -10.15
N PHE A 429 1.05 18.50 -10.22
CA PHE A 429 -0.22 19.20 -10.03
C PHE A 429 -1.06 19.30 -11.31
N LEU A 430 -0.63 18.65 -12.39
CA LEU A 430 -1.38 18.51 -13.64
C LEU A 430 -1.94 17.09 -13.80
N HIS A 431 -3.11 16.96 -14.42
CA HIS A 431 -3.56 15.65 -14.90
C HIS A 431 -2.77 15.23 -16.14
N ILE A 432 -2.80 13.94 -16.51
CA ILE A 432 -2.04 13.40 -17.64
C ILE A 432 -2.26 14.21 -18.95
N ASP A 433 -3.49 14.65 -19.21
CA ASP A 433 -3.80 15.37 -20.46
C ASP A 433 -3.34 16.82 -20.42
N GLU A 434 -3.40 17.43 -19.24
CA GLU A 434 -2.88 18.77 -19.02
C GLU A 434 -1.36 18.77 -19.06
N LEU A 435 -0.72 17.70 -18.59
CA LEU A 435 0.71 17.48 -18.77
C LEU A 435 1.05 17.35 -20.25
N LYS A 436 0.23 16.64 -21.04
CA LYS A 436 0.38 16.57 -22.50
C LYS A 436 0.25 17.93 -23.17
N LEU A 437 -0.74 18.73 -22.74
CA LEU A 437 -0.92 20.10 -23.24
C LEU A 437 0.23 21.02 -22.84
N LEU A 438 0.73 20.92 -21.61
CA LEU A 438 1.91 21.67 -21.17
C LEU A 438 3.14 21.30 -22.00
N ALA A 439 3.33 20.01 -22.28
CA ALA A 439 4.43 19.54 -23.11
C ALA A 439 4.36 20.11 -24.53
N LEU A 440 3.17 20.11 -25.15
CA LEU A 440 2.93 20.77 -26.44
C LEU A 440 3.20 22.28 -26.39
N ASP A 441 2.72 22.96 -25.36
CA ASP A 441 2.92 24.41 -25.19
C ASP A 441 4.40 24.74 -24.97
N THR A 442 5.16 23.86 -24.32
CA THR A 442 6.61 23.98 -24.10
C THR A 442 7.37 23.79 -25.41
N ASP A 443 7.12 22.69 -26.12
CA ASP A 443 7.77 22.38 -27.39
C ASP A 443 7.48 23.46 -28.46
N ASN A 444 6.26 24.03 -28.46
CA ASN A 444 5.85 25.10 -29.37
C ASN A 444 6.15 26.52 -28.86
N LYS A 445 6.77 26.69 -27.69
CA LYS A 445 7.14 27.98 -27.10
C LYS A 445 5.96 28.97 -26.96
N GLN A 446 4.83 28.47 -26.47
CA GLN A 446 3.58 29.24 -26.39
C GLN A 446 3.49 30.09 -25.11
N TYR A 447 4.24 31.20 -25.08
CA TYR A 447 4.39 32.05 -23.89
C TYR A 447 3.11 32.75 -23.41
N GLU A 448 2.08 32.88 -24.26
CA GLU A 448 0.79 33.49 -23.88
C GLU A 448 0.08 32.75 -22.74
N LYS A 449 0.38 31.46 -22.55
CA LYS A 449 -0.26 30.60 -21.54
C LYS A 449 0.51 30.52 -20.22
N VAL A 450 1.61 31.26 -20.04
CA VAL A 450 2.40 31.26 -18.79
C VAL A 450 1.52 31.53 -17.56
N ASN A 451 0.70 32.58 -17.62
CA ASN A 451 -0.19 32.94 -16.51
C ASN A 451 -1.25 31.88 -16.23
N TYR A 452 -1.77 31.24 -17.28
CA TYR A 452 -2.74 30.16 -17.17
C TYR A 452 -2.16 28.97 -16.39
N TRP A 453 -0.97 28.49 -16.79
CA TRP A 453 -0.33 27.33 -16.15
C TRP A 453 0.02 27.60 -14.69
N LYS A 454 0.70 28.73 -14.42
CA LYS A 454 1.08 29.12 -13.05
C LYS A 454 -0.13 29.30 -12.15
N HIS A 455 -1.20 29.91 -12.64
CA HIS A 455 -2.43 30.08 -11.88
C HIS A 455 -3.10 28.73 -11.56
N LEU A 456 -3.24 27.85 -12.55
CA LEU A 456 -3.84 26.52 -12.39
C LEU A 456 -3.08 25.68 -11.35
N ILE A 457 -1.74 25.65 -11.45
CA ILE A 457 -0.86 24.90 -10.54
C ILE A 457 -0.95 25.48 -9.13
N SER A 458 -0.85 26.81 -8.99
CA SER A 458 -0.93 27.49 -7.70
C SER A 458 -2.24 27.19 -6.96
N GLN A 459 -3.38 27.28 -7.66
CA GLN A 459 -4.68 26.92 -7.10
C GLN A 459 -4.71 25.47 -6.57
N ARG A 460 -4.16 24.52 -7.34
CA ARG A 460 -4.15 23.11 -6.96
C ARG A 460 -3.19 22.81 -5.81
N ARG A 461 -2.05 23.48 -5.75
CA ARG A 461 -1.10 23.37 -4.63
C ARG A 461 -1.72 23.90 -3.34
N ILE A 462 -2.40 25.05 -3.39
CA ILE A 462 -3.15 25.59 -2.24
C ILE A 462 -4.24 24.60 -1.79
N ALA A 463 -5.04 24.07 -2.73
CA ALA A 463 -6.07 23.09 -2.42
C ALA A 463 -5.49 21.80 -1.82
N TYR A 464 -4.36 21.31 -2.34
CA TYR A 464 -3.66 20.15 -1.81
C TYR A 464 -3.15 20.38 -0.38
N ASN A 465 -2.48 21.50 -0.13
CA ASN A 465 -1.96 21.85 1.20
C ASN A 465 -3.10 22.00 2.22
N LYS A 466 -4.23 22.58 1.84
CA LYS A 466 -5.44 22.61 2.68
C LYS A 466 -5.98 21.21 3.00
N GLN A 467 -5.85 20.25 2.10
CA GLN A 467 -6.28 18.86 2.33
C GLN A 467 -5.29 18.03 3.14
N MET A 468 -4.01 18.39 3.15
CA MET A 468 -3.00 17.79 4.03
C MET A 468 -3.31 18.05 5.51
N SER A 469 -3.90 19.21 5.84
CA SER A 469 -4.32 19.50 7.23
C SER A 469 -5.59 18.77 7.68
N CYS A 470 -6.25 18.02 6.80
CA CYS A 470 -7.47 17.28 7.16
C CYS A 470 -7.13 16.03 7.98
N LYS A 471 -7.39 16.08 9.29
CA LYS A 471 -7.03 15.02 10.25
C LYS A 471 -7.93 13.78 10.20
N ARG A 472 -9.15 13.90 9.66
CA ARG A 472 -10.14 12.80 9.67
C ARG A 472 -10.67 12.55 8.27
N VAL A 473 -10.44 11.34 7.76
CA VAL A 473 -10.86 10.91 6.42
C VAL A 473 -11.79 9.71 6.58
N PRO A 474 -12.97 9.68 5.93
CA PRO A 474 -13.86 8.54 6.03
C PRO A 474 -13.23 7.29 5.40
N LEU A 475 -13.45 6.14 6.05
CA LEU A 475 -13.16 4.83 5.46
C LEU A 475 -14.18 4.50 4.37
N VAL A 476 -15.46 4.80 4.65
CA VAL A 476 -16.59 4.58 3.76
C VAL A 476 -17.42 5.87 3.66
N LEU A 477 -17.79 6.22 2.44
CA LEU A 477 -18.63 7.37 2.12
C LEU A 477 -19.83 6.91 1.29
N LEU A 478 -21.03 7.33 1.68
CA LEU A 478 -22.25 7.08 0.94
C LEU A 478 -22.63 8.32 0.09
N SER A 479 -23.38 8.10 -0.99
CA SER A 479 -23.84 9.20 -1.86
C SER A 479 -24.84 10.15 -1.18
N ASP A 480 -25.45 9.75 -0.07
CA ASP A 480 -26.33 10.59 0.75
C ASP A 480 -25.55 11.50 1.72
N GLY A 481 -24.22 11.43 1.72
CA GLY A 481 -23.34 12.18 2.63
C GLY A 481 -23.02 11.47 3.94
N THR A 482 -23.58 10.27 4.19
CA THR A 482 -23.21 9.48 5.38
C THR A 482 -21.74 9.06 5.29
N THR A 483 -20.98 9.34 6.35
CA THR A 483 -19.56 9.00 6.47
C THR A 483 -19.32 8.04 7.62
N TYR A 484 -18.53 6.98 7.37
CA TYR A 484 -18.03 6.08 8.41
C TYR A 484 -16.52 6.26 8.51
N TYR A 485 -16.04 6.67 9.68
CA TYR A 485 -14.61 6.90 9.96
C TYR A 485 -13.95 5.70 10.65
N ASP A 486 -14.75 4.84 11.24
CA ASP A 486 -14.34 3.66 12.01
C ASP A 486 -15.46 2.62 11.97
N ALA A 487 -15.18 1.44 12.51
CA ALA A 487 -16.17 0.39 12.72
C ALA A 487 -16.76 0.37 14.14
N THR A 488 -16.28 1.22 15.05
CA THR A 488 -16.74 1.24 16.46
C THR A 488 -18.14 1.81 16.61
N THR A 489 -18.56 2.65 15.66
CA THR A 489 -19.91 3.22 15.59
C THR A 489 -20.98 2.25 15.08
N ILE A 490 -20.62 1.01 14.73
CA ILE A 490 -21.53 -0.01 14.21
C ILE A 490 -22.06 -0.86 15.37
N PRO A 491 -23.39 -1.12 15.44
CA PRO A 491 -23.94 -2.10 16.37
C PRO A 491 -23.41 -3.51 16.07
N ASP A 492 -22.62 -4.09 16.96
CA ASP A 492 -22.17 -5.50 16.89
C ASP A 492 -23.26 -6.39 17.51
N GLU A 493 -24.02 -7.14 16.69
CA GLU A 493 -25.05 -8.08 17.18
C GLU A 493 -24.48 -9.41 17.68
N ASN A 494 -23.24 -9.76 17.31
CA ASN A 494 -22.52 -10.88 17.92
C ASN A 494 -21.97 -10.39 19.26
N ASN A 495 -22.83 -10.44 20.27
CA ASN A 495 -22.59 -10.03 21.65
C ASN A 495 -21.56 -10.93 22.38
N ASN A 496 -20.36 -11.07 21.79
CA ASN A 496 -19.15 -11.58 22.41
C ASN A 496 -18.14 -10.44 22.65
N GLN A 497 -18.61 -9.20 22.77
CA GLN A 497 -17.91 -8.28 23.66
C GLN A 497 -18.09 -8.86 25.06
N THR A 498 -17.15 -9.71 25.46
CA THR A 498 -16.85 -9.82 26.89
C THR A 498 -16.66 -8.38 27.33
N GLU A 499 -17.53 -7.87 28.21
CA GLU A 499 -17.55 -6.48 28.64
C GLU A 499 -16.12 -5.96 28.75
N LEU A 500 -15.76 -5.01 27.88
CA LEU A 500 -14.45 -4.38 27.97
C LEU A 500 -14.45 -3.63 29.29
N MET A 501 -13.59 -4.07 30.21
CA MET A 501 -13.41 -3.38 31.48
C MET A 501 -12.87 -1.98 31.22
N GLU A 502 -13.04 -1.09 32.19
CA GLU A 502 -12.48 0.26 32.12
C GLU A 502 -10.96 0.18 31.88
N GLY A 503 -10.48 0.84 30.82
CA GLY A 503 -9.08 0.75 30.37
C GLY A 503 -8.74 -0.40 29.42
N GLU A 504 -9.71 -1.21 28.97
CA GLU A 504 -9.53 -2.18 27.88
C GLU A 504 -10.05 -1.66 26.54
N TYR A 505 -9.24 -1.82 25.50
CA TYR A 505 -9.54 -1.48 24.12
C TYR A 505 -9.43 -2.72 23.24
N ALA A 506 -10.20 -2.74 22.15
CA ALA A 506 -10.23 -3.85 21.21
C ALA A 506 -9.87 -3.40 19.79
N GLY A 507 -9.11 -4.24 19.11
CA GLY A 507 -8.89 -4.19 17.67
C GLY A 507 -8.94 -5.59 17.08
N SER A 508 -8.35 -5.74 15.90
CA SER A 508 -8.21 -7.03 15.23
C SER A 508 -6.83 -7.63 15.51
N PRO A 509 -6.76 -8.90 15.96
CA PRO A 509 -5.48 -9.59 16.10
C PRO A 509 -4.86 -9.83 14.72
N VAL A 510 -3.60 -9.46 14.55
CA VAL A 510 -2.87 -9.71 13.28
C VAL A 510 -1.55 -10.45 13.48
N SER A 511 -0.90 -10.30 14.63
CA SER A 511 0.33 -11.02 14.94
C SER A 511 0.33 -11.43 16.41
N PRO A 512 0.48 -12.73 16.71
CA PRO A 512 0.31 -13.26 18.05
C PRO A 512 1.40 -12.80 19.01
N GLY A 513 1.07 -12.88 20.29
CA GLY A 513 1.99 -12.67 21.40
C GLY A 513 1.44 -11.65 22.39
N LEU A 514 2.11 -11.56 23.54
CA LEU A 514 1.78 -10.66 24.63
C LEU A 514 2.99 -9.80 24.94
N TYR A 515 2.79 -8.49 25.03
CA TYR A 515 3.87 -7.56 25.34
C TYR A 515 3.37 -6.41 26.22
N GLU A 516 4.21 -6.00 27.16
CA GLU A 516 3.99 -4.85 28.03
C GLU A 516 5.10 -3.83 27.80
N GLY A 517 4.72 -2.57 27.61
CA GLY A 517 5.68 -1.53 27.31
C GLY A 517 5.06 -0.14 27.26
N LYS A 518 5.94 0.87 27.20
CA LYS A 518 5.52 2.26 27.12
C LYS A 518 5.06 2.62 25.72
N VAL A 519 3.97 3.35 25.62
CA VAL A 519 3.44 3.86 24.35
C VAL A 519 4.36 4.93 23.79
N ARG A 520 4.62 4.83 22.48
CA ARG A 520 5.15 5.91 21.67
C ARG A 520 4.27 6.10 20.44
N ILE A 521 3.65 7.25 20.36
CA ILE A 521 2.90 7.73 19.21
C ILE A 521 3.88 8.32 18.21
N VAL A 522 3.84 7.80 16.98
CA VAL A 522 4.70 8.26 15.88
C VAL A 522 3.81 8.55 14.69
N ASP A 523 3.87 9.80 14.20
CA ASP A 523 3.16 10.22 12.99
C ASP A 523 4.01 10.04 11.72
N ASP A 524 5.32 10.23 11.87
CA ASP A 524 6.30 10.18 10.79
C ASP A 524 7.51 9.35 11.27
N PRO A 525 7.93 8.31 10.53
CA PRO A 525 9.06 7.48 10.94
C PRO A 525 10.37 8.28 11.09
N LEU A 526 10.48 9.45 10.44
CA LEU A 526 11.69 10.28 10.35
C LEU A 526 12.03 11.07 11.60
N ASN A 527 11.02 11.37 12.41
CA ASN A 527 11.17 12.13 13.65
C ASN A 527 10.75 11.27 14.84
N SER A 528 10.99 9.96 14.75
CA SER A 528 10.60 9.03 15.80
C SER A 528 11.68 8.99 16.88
N GLU A 529 11.41 9.60 18.04
CA GLU A 529 12.22 9.42 19.26
C GLU A 529 11.97 8.05 19.93
N LEU A 530 11.71 7.04 19.11
CA LEU A 530 11.30 5.70 19.54
C LEU A 530 12.45 4.99 20.22
N GLN A 531 12.22 4.56 21.46
CA GLN A 531 13.20 3.81 22.24
C GLN A 531 13.01 2.31 22.08
N PRO A 532 14.10 1.52 22.18
CA PRO A 532 13.99 0.06 22.14
C PRO A 532 13.04 -0.48 23.22
N GLY A 533 12.05 -1.28 22.82
CA GLY A 533 11.03 -1.87 23.70
C GLY A 533 9.77 -1.01 23.89
N GLU A 534 9.70 0.19 23.30
CA GLU A 534 8.43 0.93 23.29
C GLU A 534 7.39 0.25 22.37
N ILE A 535 6.12 0.54 22.62
CA ILE A 535 4.98 0.11 21.82
C ILE A 535 4.68 1.22 20.81
N LEU A 536 4.84 0.90 19.53
CA LEU A 536 4.60 1.84 18.45
C LEU A 536 3.10 1.96 18.18
N VAL A 537 2.57 3.18 18.36
CA VAL A 537 1.19 3.55 18.02
C VAL A 537 1.22 4.50 16.83
N CYS A 538 0.65 4.09 15.71
CA CYS A 538 0.53 4.95 14.53
C CYS A 538 -0.75 4.68 13.74
N THR A 539 -1.05 5.51 12.74
CA THR A 539 -2.28 5.35 11.96
C THR A 539 -2.22 4.14 11.04
N ALA A 540 -1.13 4.01 10.30
CA ALA A 540 -0.86 2.91 9.38
C ALA A 540 0.65 2.88 9.09
N THR A 541 1.13 1.76 8.57
CA THR A 541 2.55 1.59 8.22
C THR A 541 2.72 1.25 6.76
N ASP A 542 3.77 1.77 6.15
CA ASP A 542 4.26 1.41 4.82
C ASP A 542 5.71 0.87 4.93
N PRO A 543 6.34 0.44 3.82
CA PRO A 543 7.71 -0.06 3.84
C PRO A 543 8.74 0.84 4.54
N ALA A 544 8.54 2.16 4.59
CA ALA A 544 9.45 3.09 5.27
C ALA A 544 9.48 2.91 6.79
N TRP A 545 8.41 2.38 7.38
CA TRP A 545 8.30 2.12 8.81
C TRP A 545 9.03 0.86 9.26
N THR A 546 9.39 -0.01 8.31
CA THR A 546 9.90 -1.35 8.63
C THR A 546 11.19 -1.31 9.44
N SER A 547 11.96 -0.23 9.31
CA SER A 547 13.18 0.04 10.09
C SER A 547 12.93 0.24 11.59
N LEU A 548 11.70 0.58 11.99
CA LEU A 548 11.34 0.78 13.39
C LEU A 548 10.86 -0.52 14.06
N PHE A 549 10.48 -1.52 13.27
CA PHE A 549 9.90 -2.77 13.78
C PHE A 549 10.88 -3.58 14.66
N PRO A 550 12.18 -3.69 14.34
CA PRO A 550 13.12 -4.45 15.17
C PRO A 550 13.36 -3.86 16.56
N ILE A 551 13.16 -2.55 16.73
CA ILE A 551 13.41 -1.86 17.99
C ILE A 551 12.18 -1.88 18.90
N VAL A 552 10.96 -1.94 18.36
CA VAL A 552 9.72 -1.93 19.17
C VAL A 552 9.45 -3.28 19.82
N GLY A 553 8.61 -3.25 20.86
CA GLY A 553 8.13 -4.46 21.52
C GLY A 553 6.75 -4.93 21.05
N ALA A 554 5.88 -4.01 20.61
CA ALA A 554 4.58 -4.31 20.00
C ALA A 554 4.11 -3.18 19.07
N LEU A 555 3.06 -3.46 18.30
CA LEU A 555 2.47 -2.54 17.33
C LEU A 555 0.96 -2.36 17.55
N VAL A 556 0.50 -1.11 17.55
CA VAL A 556 -0.92 -0.75 17.59
C VAL A 556 -1.21 0.19 16.42
N LEU A 557 -2.09 -0.24 15.50
CA LEU A 557 -2.46 0.55 14.33
C LEU A 557 -3.92 0.99 14.36
N GLU A 558 -4.18 2.25 14.02
CA GLU A 558 -5.56 2.74 13.84
C GLU A 558 -6.24 2.09 12.64
N MET A 559 -5.47 1.82 11.58
CA MET A 559 -5.94 1.22 10.33
C MET A 559 -5.08 0.01 9.96
N GLY A 560 -5.70 -1.02 9.41
CA GLY A 560 -5.00 -2.27 9.16
C GLY A 560 -5.89 -3.43 8.74
N GLY A 561 -5.42 -4.15 7.73
CA GLY A 561 -5.95 -5.45 7.33
C GLY A 561 -4.95 -6.57 7.58
N MET A 562 -5.46 -7.81 7.67
CA MET A 562 -4.63 -9.03 7.87
C MET A 562 -3.57 -9.22 6.77
N LEU A 563 -3.79 -8.66 5.58
CA LEU A 563 -2.90 -8.73 4.42
C LEU A 563 -2.17 -7.41 4.12
N GLN A 564 -2.30 -6.39 4.97
CA GLN A 564 -1.61 -5.13 4.78
C GLN A 564 -0.18 -5.19 5.34
N HIS A 565 0.66 -4.24 4.90
CA HIS A 565 2.08 -4.20 5.20
C HIS A 565 2.39 -4.37 6.69
N GLY A 566 1.77 -3.56 7.56
CA GLY A 566 2.03 -3.61 9.00
C GLY A 566 1.77 -4.98 9.63
N ALA A 567 0.66 -5.62 9.26
CA ALA A 567 0.28 -6.95 9.73
C ALA A 567 1.18 -8.07 9.18
N ILE A 568 1.68 -7.93 7.95
CA ILE A 568 2.61 -8.88 7.34
C ILE A 568 3.96 -8.78 8.06
N VAL A 569 4.50 -7.56 8.12
CA VAL A 569 5.81 -7.30 8.69
C VAL A 569 5.81 -7.61 10.19
N SER A 570 4.81 -7.21 10.96
CA SER A 570 4.73 -7.58 12.38
C SER A 570 4.80 -9.10 12.60
N ARG A 571 4.18 -9.89 11.70
CA ARG A 571 4.28 -11.36 11.75
C ARG A 571 5.67 -11.84 11.34
N GLU A 572 6.29 -11.26 10.34
CA GLU A 572 7.66 -11.60 9.92
C GLU A 572 8.70 -11.29 11.01
N TYR A 573 8.44 -10.30 11.87
CA TYR A 573 9.29 -9.98 13.01
C TYR A 573 8.88 -10.67 14.31
N GLY A 574 7.77 -11.41 14.33
CA GLY A 574 7.22 -12.01 15.55
C GLY A 574 6.75 -11.00 16.59
N LEU A 575 6.46 -9.77 16.16
CA LEU A 575 6.00 -8.68 17.02
C LEU A 575 4.50 -8.82 17.30
N PRO A 576 4.06 -8.80 18.56
CA PRO A 576 2.64 -8.71 18.91
C PRO A 576 2.01 -7.47 18.28
N ALA A 577 0.91 -7.65 17.55
CA ALA A 577 0.30 -6.53 16.84
C ALA A 577 -1.24 -6.61 16.80
N VAL A 578 -1.85 -5.45 17.02
CA VAL A 578 -3.30 -5.22 16.98
C VAL A 578 -3.57 -4.06 16.03
N VAL A 579 -4.53 -4.22 15.13
CA VAL A 579 -4.86 -3.18 14.12
C VAL A 579 -6.35 -2.84 14.12
N GLY A 580 -6.72 -1.73 13.52
CA GLY A 580 -8.12 -1.29 13.49
C GLY A 580 -8.59 -0.77 14.86
N VAL A 581 -7.65 -0.27 15.67
CA VAL A 581 -7.95 0.35 16.97
C VAL A 581 -8.31 1.80 16.70
N ALA A 582 -9.61 2.08 16.57
CA ALA A 582 -10.10 3.40 16.20
C ALA A 582 -9.57 4.48 17.15
N ASP A 583 -9.05 5.58 16.59
CA ASP A 583 -8.52 6.73 17.34
C ASP A 583 -7.41 6.37 18.36
N ALA A 584 -6.64 5.29 18.16
CA ALA A 584 -5.56 4.86 19.06
C ALA A 584 -4.61 5.98 19.50
N LYS A 585 -4.26 6.92 18.60
CA LYS A 585 -3.37 8.04 18.95
C LYS A 585 -3.99 9.08 19.88
N LYS A 586 -5.32 9.06 20.05
CA LYS A 586 -6.04 9.89 21.01
C LYS A 586 -6.35 9.13 22.30
N LEU A 587 -6.54 7.82 22.20
CA LEU A 587 -6.81 6.94 23.33
C LEU A 587 -5.58 6.75 24.23
N PHE A 588 -4.39 6.75 23.63
CA PHE A 588 -3.13 6.58 24.34
C PHE A 588 -2.29 7.85 24.34
N HIS A 589 -1.32 7.92 25.25
CA HIS A 589 -0.36 9.03 25.35
C HIS A 589 1.09 8.52 25.45
N ASN A 590 2.04 9.35 25.01
CA ASN A 590 3.46 8.99 25.08
C ASN A 590 3.90 8.70 26.52
N GLY A 591 4.54 7.55 26.76
CA GLY A 591 5.02 7.11 28.06
C GLY A 591 4.06 6.19 28.82
N GLN A 592 2.77 6.15 28.45
CA GLN A 592 1.74 5.33 29.09
C GLN A 592 2.06 3.85 28.99
N LEU A 593 1.88 3.09 30.08
CA LEU A 593 2.17 1.66 30.10
C LEU A 593 0.93 0.88 29.67
N ILE A 594 1.04 0.14 28.56
CA ILE A 594 -0.04 -0.72 28.06
C ILE A 594 0.44 -2.15 27.84
N GLN A 595 -0.49 -3.08 27.94
CA GLN A 595 -0.34 -4.47 27.55
C GLN A 595 -1.04 -4.69 26.21
N VAL A 596 -0.35 -5.24 25.22
CA VAL A 596 -0.88 -5.56 23.90
C VAL A 596 -0.91 -7.08 23.74
N ASN A 597 -2.11 -7.63 23.54
CA ASN A 597 -2.34 -9.03 23.23
C ASN A 597 -2.70 -9.19 21.75
N GLY A 598 -1.68 -9.47 20.95
CA GLY A 598 -1.82 -9.64 19.50
C GLY A 598 -2.54 -10.93 19.07
N SER A 599 -2.78 -11.86 20.00
CA SER A 599 -3.55 -13.09 19.75
C SER A 599 -5.05 -12.88 19.91
N THR A 600 -5.47 -12.10 20.92
CA THR A 600 -6.89 -11.81 21.18
C THR A 600 -7.37 -10.51 20.55
N GLY A 601 -6.44 -9.62 20.19
CA GLY A 601 -6.75 -8.28 19.69
C GLY A 601 -7.07 -7.28 20.80
N ARG A 602 -6.73 -7.58 22.06
CA ARG A 602 -6.98 -6.70 23.21
C ARG A 602 -5.78 -5.86 23.57
N ILE A 603 -6.07 -4.66 24.07
CA ILE A 603 -5.10 -3.74 24.64
C ILE A 603 -5.61 -3.33 26.00
N LYS A 604 -4.76 -3.40 27.03
CA LYS A 604 -5.12 -3.02 28.40
C LYS A 604 -4.17 -1.94 28.90
N VAL A 605 -4.72 -0.84 29.42
CA VAL A 605 -3.93 0.18 30.11
C VAL A 605 -3.55 -0.35 31.50
N LEU A 606 -2.27 -0.32 31.82
CA LEU A 606 -1.73 -0.79 33.10
C LEU A 606 -1.44 0.37 34.05
N SER A 607 -0.89 1.47 33.53
CA SER A 607 -0.65 2.71 34.26
C SER A 607 -0.51 3.89 33.31
N ASP A 608 -0.84 5.09 33.79
CA ASP A 608 -0.63 6.36 33.07
C ASP A 608 0.82 6.82 33.02
#